data_AF-A0A836BQP8-F1
#
_entry.id   AF-A0A836BQP8-F1
#
_cell.length_a   1.000
_cell.length_b   1.000
_cell.length_c   1.000
_cell.angle_alpha   90.00
_cell.angle_beta   90.00
_cell.angle_gamma   90.00
#
_symmetry.space_group_name_H-M   'P 1'
#
loop_
_entity.id
_entity.type
_entity.pdbx_description
1 polymer ?
#
loop_
_entity_poly.entity_id
_entity_poly.type
_entity_poly.pdbx_seq_one_letter_code
_entity_poly.pdbx_strand_id
1 'polypeptide(L)'
;MGEIVPISKQGASSDALAVTLLGADPVSQEEYEERIKKAAELEAKLKYIQETVPTKVYNVSSSSAGAGSGDFHQYRIVRRAEQDRVRKMDADFAQKQREDEFKRKLDEMNAKHDEKTAKKRLKRQKKKQQKKAKKEGEGEGAAGAGKESEDSGSEDGAQPALD
;
A
#
# COMPACT_ATOMS: atom_id res chain seq x y z
N MET A 1 -2.79 14.33 -8.27
CA MET A 1 -3.78 13.25 -8.42
C MET A 1 -4.55 13.23 -7.12
N GLY A 2 -5.74 13.85 -7.07
CA GLY A 2 -6.54 13.86 -5.86
C GLY A 2 -7.23 12.52 -5.71
N GLU A 3 -6.95 11.79 -4.63
CA GLU A 3 -7.73 10.61 -4.27
C GLU A 3 -9.17 11.05 -3.97
N ILE A 4 -10.12 10.50 -4.72
CA ILE A 4 -11.55 10.64 -4.40
C ILE A 4 -11.82 9.61 -3.30
N VAL A 5 -11.66 10.05 -2.05
CA VAL A 5 -11.95 9.22 -0.87
C VAL A 5 -13.47 9.00 -0.82
N PRO A 6 -13.96 7.75 -0.86
CA PRO A 6 -15.37 7.48 -0.64
C PRO A 6 -15.71 7.86 0.81
N ILE A 7 -16.70 8.74 0.99
CA ILE A 7 -17.20 9.14 2.31
C ILE A 7 -17.59 7.87 3.06
N SER A 8 -16.84 7.57 4.12
CA SER A 8 -16.93 6.31 4.83
C SER A 8 -18.25 6.19 5.59
N LYS A 9 -18.69 4.93 5.66
CA LYS A 9 -19.87 4.43 6.37
C LYS A 9 -19.67 4.59 7.88
N GLN A 10 -19.97 5.75 8.46
CA GLN A 10 -20.10 5.91 9.91
C GLN A 10 -21.29 6.81 10.25
N GLY A 11 -22.20 6.27 11.09
CA GLY A 11 -23.20 7.04 11.81
C GLY A 11 -24.51 7.23 11.06
N ALA A 12 -25.52 6.44 11.45
CA ALA A 12 -26.91 6.82 11.24
C ALA A 12 -27.18 8.14 11.99
N SER A 13 -27.17 9.26 11.29
CA SER A 13 -27.78 10.50 11.75
C SER A 13 -28.39 11.21 10.56
N SER A 14 -29.71 11.31 10.59
CA SER A 14 -30.55 12.13 9.74
C SER A 14 -30.04 13.57 9.73
N ASP A 15 -29.30 13.93 8.69
CA ASP A 15 -29.20 15.28 8.10
C ASP A 15 -28.04 15.26 7.10
N ALA A 16 -28.25 14.54 5.99
CA ALA A 16 -27.37 14.64 4.85
C ALA A 16 -27.59 16.03 4.21
N LEU A 17 -26.71 16.98 4.54
CA LEU A 17 -26.56 18.23 3.81
C LEU A 17 -26.08 17.91 2.38
N ALA A 18 -27.01 17.48 1.54
CA ALA A 18 -26.88 17.54 0.10
C ALA A 18 -26.86 19.02 -0.28
N VAL A 19 -25.71 19.51 -0.73
CA VAL A 19 -25.61 20.83 -1.36
C VAL A 19 -26.38 20.73 -2.69
N THR A 20 -27.67 21.02 -2.63
CA THR A 20 -28.57 21.05 -3.78
C THR A 20 -28.47 22.42 -4.45
N LEU A 21 -27.78 22.47 -5.60
CA LEU A 21 -27.99 23.52 -6.58
C LEU A 21 -29.43 23.38 -7.07
N LEU A 22 -30.24 24.44 -6.96
CA LEU A 22 -31.66 24.49 -7.35
C LEU A 22 -31.87 23.83 -8.74
N GLY A 23 -32.42 22.61 -8.75
CA GLY A 23 -32.84 21.92 -9.98
C GLY A 23 -32.24 20.53 -10.27
N ALA A 24 -31.38 19.97 -9.41
CA ALA A 24 -30.90 18.60 -9.55
C ALA A 24 -31.55 17.65 -8.53
N ASP A 25 -32.17 16.58 -9.01
CA ASP A 25 -32.67 15.49 -8.16
C ASP A 25 -31.52 14.88 -7.33
N PRO A 26 -31.76 14.49 -6.07
CA PRO A 26 -30.71 13.91 -5.23
C PRO A 26 -30.24 12.57 -5.82
N VAL A 27 -29.02 12.59 -6.36
CA VAL A 27 -28.37 11.41 -6.95
C VAL A 27 -28.26 10.30 -5.90
N SER A 28 -28.78 9.12 -6.22
CA SER A 28 -28.71 7.97 -5.32
C SER A 28 -27.26 7.53 -5.08
N GLN A 29 -26.99 6.91 -3.92
CA GLN A 29 -25.63 6.43 -3.60
C GLN A 29 -25.10 5.45 -4.65
N GLU A 30 -25.98 4.62 -5.20
CA GLU A 30 -25.66 3.63 -6.24
C GLU A 30 -25.25 4.31 -7.55
N GLU A 31 -25.96 5.36 -7.98
CA GLU A 31 -25.59 6.16 -9.15
C GLU A 31 -24.24 6.85 -8.98
N TYR A 32 -23.90 7.29 -7.76
CA TYR A 32 -22.59 7.89 -7.48
C TYR A 32 -21.47 6.87 -7.63
N GLU A 33 -21.65 5.65 -7.09
CA GLU A 33 -20.69 4.55 -7.27
C GLU A 33 -20.53 4.15 -8.74
N GLU A 34 -21.63 4.11 -9.50
CA GLU A 34 -21.57 3.86 -10.93
C GLU A 34 -20.81 4.95 -11.69
N ARG A 35 -21.01 6.22 -11.33
CA ARG A 35 -20.26 7.34 -11.93
C ARG A 35 -18.76 7.21 -11.66
N ILE A 36 -18.38 6.78 -10.46
CA ILE A 36 -16.97 6.51 -10.12
C ILE A 36 -16.41 5.36 -10.97
N LYS A 37 -17.14 4.24 -11.08
CA LYS A 37 -16.72 3.09 -11.89
C LYS A 37 -16.56 3.48 -13.37
N LYS A 38 -17.52 4.21 -13.92
CA LYS A 38 -17.48 4.73 -15.29
C LYS A 38 -16.30 5.69 -15.49
N ALA A 39 -16.03 6.57 -14.53
CA ALA A 39 -14.87 7.46 -14.57
C ALA A 39 -13.55 6.67 -14.58
N ALA A 40 -13.40 5.68 -13.71
CA ALA A 40 -12.19 4.84 -13.67
C ALA A 40 -11.98 4.04 -14.97
N GLU A 41 -13.05 3.52 -15.57
CA GLU A 41 -12.98 2.84 -16.87
C GLU A 41 -12.57 3.80 -17.99
N LEU A 42 -13.11 5.03 -17.99
CA LEU A 42 -12.73 6.05 -18.95
C LEU A 42 -11.27 6.47 -18.79
N GLU A 43 -10.77 6.63 -17.57
CA GLU A 43 -9.36 6.93 -17.30
C GLU A 43 -8.43 5.82 -17.82
N ALA A 44 -8.80 4.56 -17.60
CA ALA A 44 -8.04 3.41 -18.12
C ALA A 44 -7.99 3.41 -19.66
N LYS A 45 -9.12 3.67 -20.32
CA LYS A 45 -9.20 3.77 -21.79
C LYS A 45 -8.39 4.95 -22.32
N LEU A 46 -8.46 6.11 -21.66
CA LEU A 46 -7.70 7.31 -22.05
C LEU A 46 -6.20 7.07 -21.92
N LYS A 47 -5.76 6.43 -20.85
CA LYS A 47 -4.36 6.03 -20.67
C LYS A 47 -3.90 5.08 -21.77
N TYR A 48 -4.70 4.06 -22.09
CA TYR A 48 -4.40 3.14 -23.19
C TYR A 48 -4.24 3.89 -24.53
N ILE A 49 -5.15 4.81 -24.85
CA ILE A 49 -5.08 5.60 -26.09
C ILE A 49 -3.81 6.46 -26.10
N GLN A 50 -3.51 7.15 -25.00
CA GLN A 50 -2.33 8.02 -24.89
C GLN A 50 -1.01 7.25 -25.03
N GLU A 51 -0.96 6.01 -24.56
CA GLU A 51 0.23 5.16 -24.62
C GLU A 51 0.38 4.43 -25.97
N THR A 52 -0.73 3.99 -26.57
CA THR A 52 -0.70 3.13 -27.77
C THR A 52 -0.87 3.87 -29.08
N VAL A 53 -1.63 4.96 -29.10
CA VAL A 53 -1.96 5.66 -30.35
C VAL A 53 -0.94 6.77 -30.58
N PRO A 54 -0.19 6.76 -31.70
CA PRO A 54 0.72 7.84 -32.03
C PRO A 54 -0.01 9.16 -32.22
N THR A 55 0.49 10.23 -31.58
CA THR A 55 -0.05 11.58 -31.76
C THR A 55 0.37 12.14 -33.11
N LYS A 56 -0.60 12.31 -34.02
CA LYS A 56 -0.35 12.89 -35.35
C LYS A 56 -0.36 14.41 -35.28
N VAL A 57 0.75 15.03 -35.69
CA VAL A 57 0.87 16.49 -35.82
C VAL A 57 0.73 16.86 -37.29
N TYR A 58 -0.24 17.72 -37.61
CA TYR A 58 -0.55 18.11 -38.99
C TYR A 58 0.20 19.37 -39.44
N ASN A 59 0.65 20.21 -38.52
CA ASN A 59 1.28 21.51 -38.79
C ASN A 59 2.82 21.42 -38.74
N VAL A 60 3.41 20.42 -39.39
CA VAL A 60 4.86 20.20 -39.39
C VAL A 60 5.46 20.75 -40.69
N SER A 61 6.35 21.73 -40.57
CA SER A 61 7.15 22.23 -41.69
C SER A 61 8.04 21.13 -42.29
N SER A 62 8.41 21.25 -43.57
CA SER A 62 9.28 20.27 -44.22
C SER A 62 10.66 20.21 -43.54
N SER A 63 11.36 19.08 -43.67
CA SER A 63 12.64 18.85 -42.99
C SER A 63 13.76 19.81 -43.39
N SER A 64 13.66 20.44 -44.57
CA SER A 64 14.60 21.45 -45.06
C SER A 64 14.07 22.88 -44.93
N ALA A 65 12.90 23.08 -44.33
CA ALA A 65 12.38 24.42 -44.06
C ALA A 65 13.24 25.11 -42.98
N GLY A 66 13.48 26.41 -43.16
CA GLY A 66 14.15 27.23 -42.15
C GLY A 66 13.27 27.46 -40.91
N ALA A 67 13.85 28.10 -39.89
CA ALA A 67 13.13 28.44 -38.67
C ALA A 67 12.01 29.46 -38.94
N GLY A 68 10.77 29.07 -38.66
CA GLY A 68 9.60 29.94 -38.69
C GLY A 68 9.49 30.80 -37.44
N SER A 69 8.70 31.88 -37.52
CA SER A 69 8.45 32.78 -36.37
C SER A 69 7.74 32.11 -35.20
N GLY A 70 7.01 31.01 -35.44
CA GLY A 70 6.30 30.22 -34.42
C GLY A 70 7.11 29.09 -33.79
N ASP A 71 8.24 28.71 -34.38
CA ASP A 71 9.01 27.51 -33.98
C ASP A 71 9.57 27.66 -32.56
N PHE A 72 9.96 28.87 -32.19
CA PHE A 72 10.44 29.17 -30.84
C PHE A 72 9.38 28.89 -29.77
N HIS A 73 8.12 29.29 -30.02
CA HIS A 73 7.04 29.06 -29.08
C HIS A 73 6.66 27.58 -29.01
N GLN A 74 6.68 26.88 -30.14
CA GLN A 74 6.46 25.44 -30.19
C GLN A 74 7.52 24.70 -29.37
N TYR A 75 8.81 25.03 -29.55
CA TYR A 75 9.89 24.46 -28.75
C TYR A 75 9.69 24.72 -27.25
N ARG A 76 9.32 25.93 -26.85
CA ARG A 76 9.06 26.27 -25.44
C ARG A 76 7.95 25.40 -24.83
N ILE A 77 6.85 25.21 -25.56
CA ILE A 77 5.71 24.40 -25.10
C ILE A 77 6.13 22.94 -24.95
N VAL A 78 6.76 22.37 -25.98
CA VAL A 78 7.23 20.97 -25.99
C VAL A 78 8.26 20.74 -24.89
N ARG A 79 9.23 21.65 -24.71
CA ARG A 79 10.24 21.55 -23.66
C ARG A 79 9.62 21.56 -22.26
N ARG A 80 8.64 22.42 -22.01
CA ARG A 80 7.94 22.45 -20.72
C ARG A 80 7.19 21.14 -20.48
N ALA A 81 6.44 20.67 -21.47
CA ALA A 81 5.72 19.40 -21.40
C ALA A 81 6.66 18.22 -21.12
N GLU A 82 7.83 18.19 -21.78
CA GLU A 82 8.82 17.14 -21.59
C GLU A 82 9.49 17.20 -20.21
N GLN A 83 9.83 18.41 -19.73
CA GLN A 83 10.34 18.57 -18.36
C GLN A 83 9.33 18.10 -17.32
N ASP A 84 8.05 18.45 -17.50
CA ASP A 84 6.99 18.00 -16.60
C ASP A 84 6.79 16.48 -16.65
N ARG A 85 6.94 15.87 -17.83
CA ARG A 85 6.92 14.41 -18.01
C ARG A 85 8.07 13.74 -17.24
N VAL A 86 9.29 14.23 -17.39
CA VAL A 86 10.47 13.71 -16.69
C VAL A 86 10.30 13.86 -15.17
N ARG A 87 9.90 15.04 -14.69
CA ARG A 87 9.64 15.28 -13.26
C ARG A 87 8.62 14.31 -12.67
N LYS A 88 7.54 14.01 -13.40
CA LYS A 88 6.52 13.04 -12.96
C LYS A 88 7.09 11.63 -12.88
N MET A 89 7.85 11.21 -13.90
CA MET A 89 8.51 9.90 -13.91
C MET A 89 9.46 9.73 -12.73
N ASP A 90 10.28 10.74 -12.44
CA ASP A 90 11.23 10.72 -11.32
C ASP A 90 10.49 10.67 -9.97
N ALA A 91 9.40 11.44 -9.83
CA ALA A 91 8.57 11.43 -8.63
C ALA A 91 7.91 10.06 -8.39
N ASP A 92 7.31 9.46 -9.43
CA ASP A 92 6.69 8.13 -9.36
C ASP A 92 7.72 7.05 -9.01
N PHE A 93 8.93 7.15 -9.58
CA PHE A 93 10.02 6.23 -9.27
C PHE A 93 10.50 6.37 -7.82
N ALA A 94 10.66 7.61 -7.32
CA ALA A 94 11.01 7.86 -5.93
C ALA A 94 9.92 7.35 -4.97
N GLN A 95 8.64 7.49 -5.32
CA GLN A 95 7.54 6.95 -4.53
C GLN A 95 7.60 5.42 -4.46
N LYS A 96 7.73 4.74 -5.60
CA LYS A 96 7.84 3.28 -5.65
C LYS A 96 9.01 2.75 -4.82
N GLN A 97 10.18 3.40 -4.91
CA GLN A 97 11.32 3.02 -4.07
C GLN A 97 11.02 3.12 -2.58
N ARG A 98 10.40 4.22 -2.13
CA ARG A 98 10.01 4.38 -0.72
C ARG A 98 9.01 3.33 -0.26
N GLU A 99 8.02 3.01 -1.10
CA GLU A 99 7.02 1.98 -0.80
C GLU A 99 7.66 0.58 -0.71
N ASP A 100 8.58 0.25 -1.62
CA ASP A 100 9.27 -1.03 -1.63
C ASP A 100 10.22 -1.16 -0.43
N GLU A 101 10.95 -0.11 -0.08
CA GLU A 101 11.76 -0.04 1.14
C GLU A 101 10.92 -0.21 2.39
N PHE A 102 9.77 0.45 2.45
CA PHE A 102 8.86 0.34 3.58
C PHE A 102 8.31 -1.08 3.73
N LYS A 103 7.84 -1.71 2.64
CA LYS A 103 7.37 -3.10 2.63
C LYS A 103 8.46 -4.07 3.11
N ARG A 104 9.69 -3.93 2.57
CA ARG A 104 10.84 -4.74 3.01
C ARG A 104 11.09 -4.61 4.51
N LYS A 105 11.09 -3.39 5.05
CA LYS A 105 11.26 -3.16 6.49
C LYS A 105 10.15 -3.80 7.33
N LEU A 106 8.89 -3.71 6.88
CA LEU A 106 7.77 -4.36 7.56
C LEU A 106 7.91 -5.88 7.55
N ASP A 107 8.25 -6.46 6.41
CA ASP A 107 8.42 -7.91 6.26
C ASP A 107 9.56 -8.43 7.15
N GLU A 108 10.68 -7.69 7.22
CA GLU A 108 11.79 -8.01 8.13
C GLU A 108 11.39 -7.95 9.61
N MET A 109 10.62 -6.94 10.01
CA MET A 109 10.13 -6.81 11.39
C MET A 109 9.16 -7.95 11.75
N ASN A 110 8.24 -8.28 10.84
CA ASN A 110 7.30 -9.38 11.00
C ASN A 110 8.02 -10.73 11.09
N ALA A 111 8.99 -10.99 10.22
CA ALA A 111 9.81 -12.20 10.26
C ALA A 111 10.55 -12.34 11.61
N LYS A 112 11.18 -11.26 12.11
CA LYS A 112 11.85 -11.26 13.43
C LYS A 112 10.87 -11.53 14.57
N HIS A 113 9.66 -10.97 14.51
CA HIS A 113 8.63 -11.22 15.53
C HIS A 113 8.13 -12.67 15.49
N ASP A 114 7.92 -13.22 14.30
CA ASP A 114 7.47 -14.59 14.09
C ASP A 114 8.53 -15.60 14.52
N GLU A 115 9.81 -15.35 14.26
CA GLU A 115 10.92 -16.17 14.77
C GLU A 115 10.95 -16.20 16.31
N LYS A 116 10.83 -15.02 16.96
CA LYS A 116 10.77 -14.92 18.43
C LYS A 116 9.56 -15.69 18.98
N THR A 117 8.41 -15.56 18.32
CA THR A 117 7.16 -16.24 18.72
C THR A 117 7.25 -17.76 18.51
N ALA A 118 7.82 -18.21 17.39
CA ALA A 118 8.04 -19.62 17.07
C ALA A 118 9.00 -20.28 18.07
N LYS A 119 10.14 -19.64 18.39
CA LYS A 119 11.09 -20.11 19.42
C LYS A 119 10.39 -20.28 20.78
N LYS A 120 9.59 -19.29 21.20
CA LYS A 120 8.82 -19.37 22.46
C LYS A 120 7.74 -20.47 22.40
N ARG A 121 7.05 -20.63 21.28
CA ARG A 121 6.04 -21.67 21.06
C ARG A 121 6.66 -23.07 21.13
N LEU A 122 7.80 -23.30 20.48
CA LEU A 122 8.54 -24.56 20.52
C LEU A 122 8.99 -24.91 21.95
N LYS A 123 9.52 -23.94 22.71
CA LYS A 123 9.85 -24.12 24.14
C LYS A 123 8.63 -24.56 24.96
N ARG A 124 7.46 -23.92 24.75
CA ARG A 124 6.20 -24.29 25.45
C ARG A 124 5.69 -25.67 25.03
N GLN A 125 5.78 -26.03 23.76
CA GLN A 125 5.38 -27.35 23.26
C GLN A 125 6.25 -28.47 23.84
N LYS A 126 7.59 -28.29 23.88
CA LYS A 126 8.51 -29.24 24.51
C LYS A 126 8.20 -29.43 25.99
N LYS A 127 7.97 -28.35 26.74
CA LYS A 127 7.55 -28.43 28.15
C LYS A 127 6.20 -29.14 28.33
N LYS A 128 5.24 -28.90 27.43
CA LYS A 128 3.92 -29.58 27.45
C LYS A 128 4.05 -31.08 27.17
N GLN A 129 4.88 -31.48 26.21
CA GLN A 129 5.15 -32.89 25.89
C GLN A 129 5.83 -33.60 27.06
N GLN A 130 6.85 -32.98 27.68
CA GLN A 130 7.51 -33.55 28.87
C GLN A 130 6.54 -33.74 30.05
N LYS A 131 5.65 -32.77 30.30
CA LYS A 131 4.61 -32.90 31.35
C LYS A 131 3.60 -34.02 31.04
N LYS A 132 3.20 -34.18 29.77
CA LYS A 132 2.33 -35.29 29.36
C LYS A 132 3.01 -36.64 29.55
N ALA A 133 4.25 -36.79 29.08
CA ALA A 133 5.02 -38.02 29.24
C ALA A 133 5.23 -38.40 30.72
N LYS A 134 5.49 -37.43 31.61
CA LYS A 134 5.55 -37.68 33.06
C LYS A 134 4.22 -38.16 33.62
N LYS A 135 3.10 -37.53 33.23
CA LYS A 135 1.76 -37.92 33.69
C LYS A 135 1.34 -39.31 33.17
N GLU A 136 1.77 -39.68 31.96
CA GLU A 136 1.53 -41.00 31.38
C GLU A 136 2.44 -42.07 32.01
N GLY A 137 3.66 -41.71 32.44
CA GLY A 137 4.57 -42.61 33.17
C GLY A 137 4.24 -42.79 34.66
N GLU A 138 3.67 -41.77 35.33
CA GLU A 138 3.21 -41.85 36.73
C GLU A 138 1.89 -42.64 36.91
N GLY A 139 1.32 -43.16 35.82
CA GLY A 139 0.20 -44.12 35.86
C GLY A 139 0.60 -45.51 36.35
N GLU A 140 1.90 -45.83 36.40
CA GLU A 140 2.43 -47.08 36.94
C GLU A 140 3.54 -46.80 37.98
N GLY A 141 3.18 -46.11 39.05
CA GLY A 141 3.89 -46.19 40.33
C GLY A 141 4.74 -44.99 40.74
N ALA A 142 4.73 -44.77 42.06
CA ALA A 142 5.57 -43.84 42.85
C ALA A 142 5.11 -42.38 42.94
N ALA A 143 4.32 -42.13 43.99
CA ALA A 143 4.30 -40.86 44.69
C ALA A 143 5.70 -40.55 45.27
N GLY A 144 6.20 -39.34 44.99
CA GLY A 144 7.27 -38.68 45.78
C GLY A 144 8.65 -38.61 45.11
N ALA A 145 9.01 -37.44 44.61
CA ALA A 145 10.34 -36.82 44.76
C ALA A 145 10.38 -35.48 44.00
N GLY A 146 10.53 -34.39 44.75
CA GLY A 146 10.81 -33.07 44.19
C GLY A 146 12.15 -33.05 43.44
N LYS A 147 12.18 -32.34 42.31
CA LYS A 147 13.43 -31.81 41.77
C LYS A 147 13.14 -30.52 41.00
N GLU A 148 13.44 -29.42 41.69
CA GLU A 148 13.64 -28.10 41.14
C GLU A 148 14.63 -28.19 39.97
N SER A 149 14.26 -27.57 38.85
CA SER A 149 15.22 -27.23 37.79
C SER A 149 14.89 -25.80 37.39
N GLU A 150 15.50 -24.89 38.12
CA GLU A 150 15.76 -23.53 37.69
C GLU A 150 16.63 -23.59 36.43
N ASP A 151 16.12 -23.05 35.33
CA ASP A 151 16.92 -22.55 34.22
C ASP A 151 16.25 -21.25 33.79
N SER A 152 16.57 -20.20 34.54
CA SER A 152 16.20 -18.81 34.32
C SER A 152 17.17 -18.17 33.33
N GLY A 153 17.21 -18.65 32.09
CA GLY A 153 17.84 -17.95 30.97
C GLY A 153 16.86 -16.95 30.34
N SER A 154 16.58 -15.85 31.04
CA SER A 154 15.78 -14.72 30.55
C SER A 154 16.67 -13.50 30.31
N GLU A 155 17.60 -13.61 29.37
CA GLU A 155 18.24 -12.47 28.74
C GLU A 155 17.70 -12.36 27.32
N ASP A 156 16.91 -11.31 27.08
CA ASP A 156 17.10 -10.36 25.97
C ASP A 156 15.84 -9.46 25.91
N GLY A 157 15.79 -8.52 26.87
CA GLY A 157 14.88 -7.41 26.89
C GLY A 157 15.53 -6.17 26.27
N ALA A 158 16.14 -6.29 25.09
CA ALA A 158 16.56 -5.12 24.33
C ALA A 158 15.30 -4.42 23.79
N GLN A 159 14.84 -3.41 24.54
CA GLN A 159 13.90 -2.43 24.04
C GLN A 159 14.54 -1.74 22.83
N PRO A 160 13.88 -1.68 21.66
CA PRO A 160 14.33 -0.77 20.62
C PRO A 160 14.15 0.65 21.16
N ALA A 161 15.26 1.36 21.38
CA ALA A 161 15.23 2.79 21.67
C ALA A 161 14.44 3.49 20.56
N LEU A 162 13.37 4.17 20.97
CA LEU A 162 12.62 5.10 20.13
C LEU A 162 13.42 6.41 20.17
N ASP A 163 14.19 6.67 19.12
CA ASP A 163 14.65 8.01 18.72
C ASP A 163 13.81 8.50 17.54
#